data_AF-A0A7C1KU75-F1
#
_entry.id   AF-A0A7C1KU75-F1
#
_cell.length_a   1.000
_cell.length_b   1.000
_cell.length_c   1.000
_cell.angle_alpha   90.00
_cell.angle_beta   90.00
_cell.angle_gamma   90.00
#
_symmetry.space_group_name_H-M   'P 1'
#
loop_
_entity.id
_entity.type
_entity.pdbx_description
1 polymer ?
#
loop_
_entity_poly.entity_id
_entity_poly.type
_entity_poly.pdbx_seq_one_letter_code
_entity_poly.pdbx_strand_id
1 'polypeptide(L)' 'MKYWLATHRVDLHKTHGDFIGCRMNSKNPGKLEVCSVKFKEMSKGDKVVVCTRSADKIFGCYEISSDGFAIVDDPEWG' A
#
# COMPACT_ATOMS: atom_id res chain seq x y z
N MET A 1 13.74 8.91 -10.33
CA MET A 1 12.71 7.90 -10.61
C MET A 1 13.25 6.53 -10.24
N LYS A 2 12.61 5.88 -9.28
CA LYS A 2 12.86 4.51 -8.81
C LYS A 2 11.67 3.61 -9.16
N TYR A 3 11.90 2.30 -9.10
CA TYR A 3 10.89 1.28 -9.31
C TYR A 3 10.70 0.46 -8.05
N TRP A 4 9.43 0.23 -7.70
CA TRP A 4 9.02 -0.45 -6.48
C TRP A 4 8.16 -1.67 -6.80
N LEU A 5 8.29 -2.69 -5.96
CA LEU A 5 7.41 -3.85 -5.97
C LEU A 5 6.64 -3.89 -4.66
N ALA A 6 5.31 -3.84 -4.74
CA ALA A 6 4.42 -3.93 -3.60
C ALA A 6 3.59 -5.21 -3.67
N THR A 7 3.69 -6.03 -2.63
CA THR A 7 2.84 -7.23 -2.50
C THR A 7 1.56 -6.90 -1.75
N HIS A 8 0.42 -7.30 -2.29
CA HIS A 8 -0.91 -7.09 -1.72
C HIS A 8 -1.66 -8.42 -1.55
N ARG A 9 -2.62 -8.43 -0.63
CA ARG A 9 -3.58 -9.52 -0.47
C ARG A 9 -4.66 -9.46 -1.56
N VAL A 10 -4.95 -10.58 -2.22
CA VAL A 10 -5.91 -10.63 -3.35
C VAL A 10 -7.31 -10.24 -2.91
N ASP A 11 -7.75 -10.76 -1.75
CA ASP A 11 -9.06 -10.49 -1.16
C ASP A 11 -9.21 -9.02 -0.80
N LEU A 12 -8.19 -8.43 -0.18
CA LEU A 12 -8.21 -7.02 0.21
C LEU A 12 -8.15 -6.09 -1.01
N HIS A 13 -7.44 -6.45 -2.08
CA HIS A 13 -7.34 -5.59 -3.27
C HIS A 13 -8.70 -5.39 -3.96
N LYS A 14 -9.64 -6.34 -3.82
CA LYS A 14 -10.98 -6.23 -4.41
C LYS A 14 -11.86 -5.17 -3.72
N THR A 15 -11.68 -4.98 -2.42
CA THR A 15 -12.48 -4.05 -1.61
C THR A 15 -11.75 -2.76 -1.31
N HIS A 16 -10.42 -2.81 -1.21
CA HIS A 16 -9.51 -1.73 -0.83
C HIS A 16 -8.26 -1.77 -1.71
N GLY A 17 -8.44 -1.52 -3.01
CA GLY A 17 -7.35 -1.53 -3.99
C GLY A 17 -6.28 -0.46 -3.77
N ASP A 18 -6.66 0.58 -3.01
CA ASP A 18 -5.87 1.71 -2.54
C ASP A 18 -4.94 1.37 -1.35
N PHE A 19 -5.11 0.23 -0.68
CA PHE A 19 -4.40 -0.11 0.57
C PHE A 19 -3.02 -0.75 0.32
N ILE A 20 -2.21 -0.13 -0.54
CA ILE A 20 -0.91 -0.65 -0.93
C ILE A 20 0.10 -0.51 0.21
N GLY A 21 0.54 -1.63 0.80
CA GLY A 21 1.60 -1.67 1.82
C GLY A 21 1.13 -1.55 3.27
N CYS A 22 -0.18 -1.47 3.52
CA CYS A 22 -0.76 -1.47 4.87
C CYS A 22 -1.11 -2.90 5.31
N ARG A 23 -1.02 -3.19 6.62
CA ARG A 23 -1.55 -4.44 7.21
C ARG A 23 -2.61 -4.10 8.24
N MET A 24 -3.81 -4.67 8.10
CA MET A 24 -4.83 -4.64 9.16
C MET A 24 -4.21 -5.18 10.45
N ASN A 25 -4.16 -4.34 11.47
CA ASN A 25 -3.74 -4.79 12.79
C ASN A 25 -4.86 -5.68 13.35
N SER A 26 -4.54 -6.94 13.60
CA SER A 26 -5.50 -7.90 14.15
C SER A 26 -5.97 -7.55 15.58
N LYS A 27 -5.25 -6.66 16.28
CA LYS A 27 -5.59 -6.18 17.64
C LYS A 27 -6.37 -4.87 17.64
N ASN A 28 -6.32 -4.08 16.57
CA ASN A 28 -7.07 -2.84 16.40
C ASN A 28 -7.50 -2.72 14.94
N PRO A 29 -8.71 -3.18 14.59
CA PRO A 29 -9.18 -3.23 13.20
C PRO A 29 -9.19 -1.87 12.49
N GLY A 30 -9.27 -0.74 13.24
CA GLY A 30 -9.20 0.63 12.71
C GLY A 30 -7.81 1.28 12.70
N LYS A 31 -6.76 0.60 13.21
CA LYS A 31 -5.37 1.11 13.14
C LYS A 31 -4.54 0.27 12.19
N LEU A 32 -4.24 0.82 11.03
CA LEU A 32 -3.35 0.19 10.07
C LEU A 32 -1.91 0.64 10.36
N GLU A 33 -1.08 -0.31 10.80
CA GLU A 33 0.34 -0.04 10.99
C GLU A 33 1.05 -0.08 9.64
N VAL A 34 1.90 0.92 9.39
CA VAL A 34 2.76 0.98 8.21
C VAL A 34 3.68 -0.24 8.22
N CYS A 35 3.37 -1.23 7.38
CA CYS A 35 4.06 -2.52 7.43
C CYS A 35 5.43 -2.48 6.74
N SER A 36 5.70 -1.45 5.93
CA SER A 36 6.94 -1.35 5.17
C SER A 36 7.70 -0.07 5.47
N VAL A 37 8.89 -0.23 6.06
CA VAL A 37 9.86 0.85 6.32
C VAL A 37 10.21 1.61 5.02
N LYS A 38 10.11 0.95 3.87
CA LYS A 38 10.44 1.50 2.55
C LYS A 38 9.34 2.37 1.94
N PHE A 39 8.12 2.38 2.47
CA PHE A 39 7.06 3.25 1.96
C PHE A 39 7.44 4.74 2.08
N LYS A 40 8.16 5.09 3.15
CA LYS A 40 8.72 6.44 3.37
C LYS A 40 9.81 6.83 2.38
N GLU A 41 10.39 5.88 1.65
CA GLU A 41 11.43 6.12 0.65
C GLU A 41 10.86 6.34 -0.76
N MET A 42 9.57 6.09 -0.94
CA MET A 42 8.86 6.32 -2.20
C MET A 42 8.61 7.82 -2.38
N SER A 43 8.72 8.31 -3.61
CA SER A 43 8.54 9.73 -3.91
C SER A 43 7.68 9.95 -5.16
N LYS A 44 7.12 11.16 -5.28
CA LYS A 44 6.37 11.56 -6.49
C LYS A 44 7.18 11.28 -7.77
N GLY A 45 6.54 10.65 -8.74
CA GLY A 45 7.12 10.26 -10.03
C GLY A 45 7.79 8.88 -10.04
N ASP A 46 7.92 8.21 -8.90
CA ASP A 46 8.33 6.81 -8.87
C ASP A 46 7.21 5.90 -9.41
N LYS A 47 7.60 4.69 -9.84
CA LYS A 47 6.67 3.68 -10.36
C LYS A 47 6.55 2.52 -9.38
N VAL A 48 5.35 2.00 -9.18
CA VAL A 48 5.07 0.84 -8.33
C VAL A 48 4.29 -0.23 -9.10
N VAL A 49 4.78 -1.46 -9.04
CA VAL A 49 4.05 -2.64 -9.49
C VAL A 49 3.39 -3.28 -8.28
N VAL A 50 2.08 -3.48 -8.35
CA VAL A 50 1.30 -4.12 -7.28
C VAL A 50 0.96 -5.53 -7.72
N CYS A 51 1.33 -6.53 -6.93
CA CYS A 51 1.12 -7.94 -7.24
C CYS A 51 0.72 -8.75 -6.02
N THR A 52 0.35 -10.01 -6.23
CA THR A 52 0.16 -10.98 -5.15
C THR A 52 1.47 -11.24 -4.40
N ARG A 53 1.38 -11.81 -3.19
CA ARG A 53 2.58 -12.23 -2.42
C ARG A 53 3.42 -13.27 -3.16
N SER A 54 2.77 -14.15 -3.92
CA SER A 54 3.41 -15.15 -4.79
C SER A 54 3.94 -14.57 -6.10
N ALA A 55 3.63 -13.30 -6.41
CA ALA A 55 3.93 -12.64 -7.67
C ALA A 55 3.37 -13.33 -8.94
N ASP A 56 2.44 -14.28 -8.76
CA ASP A 56 1.75 -15.01 -9.85
C ASP A 56 0.70 -14.14 -10.56
N LYS A 57 0.26 -13.05 -9.93
CA LYS A 57 -0.68 -12.11 -10.52
C LYS A 57 -0.26 -10.67 -10.22
N ILE A 58 -0.18 -9.89 -11.30
CA ILE A 58 0.00 -8.44 -11.26
C ILE A 58 -1.39 -7.79 -11.26
N PHE A 59 -1.63 -6.90 -10.31
CA PHE A 59 -2.86 -6.10 -10.24
C PHE A 59 -2.77 -4.85 -11.10
N GLY A 60 -1.60 -4.22 -11.14
CA GLY A 60 -1.37 -3.06 -11.96
C GLY A 60 0.01 -2.43 -11.76
N CYS A 61 0.31 -1.50 -12.65
CA CYS A 61 1.50 -0.65 -12.58
C CYS A 61 1.03 0.79 -12.43
N TYR A 62 1.52 1.49 -11.42
CA TYR A 62 1.07 2.83 -11.05
C TYR A 62 2.24 3.80 -10.96
N GLU A 63 1.94 5.08 -11.14
CA GLU A 63 2.85 6.17 -10.83
C GLU A 63 2.42 6.81 -9.51
N ILE A 64 3.40 7.13 -8.68
CA ILE A 64 3.17 7.86 -7.43
C ILE A 64 2.92 9.33 -7.79
N SER A 65 1.70 9.79 -7.57
CA SER A 65 1.25 11.14 -7.97
C SER A 65 1.56 12.22 -6.92
N SER A 66 1.85 11.84 -5.67
CA SER A 66 2.11 12.74 -4.55
C SER A 66 3.19 12.23 -3.62
N ASP A 67 3.76 13.11 -2.80
CA ASP A 67 4.59 12.68 -1.68
C ASP A 67 3.71 11.96 -0.63
N GLY A 68 4.30 11.00 0.07
CA GLY A 68 3.61 10.23 1.10
C GLY A 68 3.44 11.06 2.38
N PHE A 69 2.28 10.92 3.02
CA PHE A 69 2.02 11.45 4.35
C PHE A 69 1.51 10.33 5.26
N ALA A 70 1.78 10.45 6.56
CA ALA A 70 1.25 9.52 7.54
C ALA A 70 -0.14 9.99 7.97
N ILE A 71 -1.13 9.11 7.84
CA ILE A 71 -2.45 9.35 8.42
C ILE A 71 -2.47 8.70 9.80
N VAL A 72 -2.58 9.53 10.84
CA VAL A 72 -2.48 9.09 12.24
C VAL A 72 -3.87 8.80 12.83
N ASP A 73 -4.89 9.58 12.43
CA ASP A 73 -6.28 9.45 12.85
C ASP A 73 -7.19 9.78 11.66
N ASP A 74 -7.52 8.79 10.83
CA ASP A 74 -8.46 8.96 9.72
C ASP A 74 -9.88 8.55 10.15
N PRO A 75 -10.84 9.49 10.22
CA PRO A 75 -12.21 9.18 10.65
C PRO A 75 -13.00 8.34 9.65
N GLU A 76 -12.57 8.24 8.38
CA GLU A 76 -13.16 7.30 7.43
C GLU A 76 -12.62 5.87 7.60
N TRP A 77 -11.56 5.71 8.42
CA TRP A 77 -10.89 4.44 8.68
C TRP A 77 -11.26 3.84 10.04
N GLY A 78 -12.00 4.58 10.88
CA GLY A 78 -12.55 4.17 12.18
C GLY A 78 -12.87 5.33 13.12
#